data_AF-A0AB36ADL3-F1
#
_entry.id   AF-A0AB36ADL3-F1
#
_cell.length_a   1.000
_cell.length_b   1.000
_cell.length_c   1.000
_cell.angle_alpha   90.00
_cell.angle_beta   90.00
_cell.angle_gamma   90.00
#
_symmetry.space_group_name_H-M   'P 1'
#
loop_
_entity.id
_entity.type
_entity.pdbx_description
1 polymer ?
#
loop_
_entity_poly.entity_id
_entity_poly.type
_entity_poly.pdbx_seq_one_letter_code
_entity_poly.pdbx_strand_id
1 'polypeptide(L)'
;MMELEKEYLAETAERINQYSRVNAFRWSEEALLNVLDTKIRTPIGWSKQLWPKSNLSRLRFYELDSELKKAGLDSSFWFVSNQINQEEWLIDNPFITKQIIVTFEKNHGKIKAYLYGIENHEKILKKTDSLLEAVLLSQP
;
A
#
# COMPACT_ATOMS: atom_id res chain seq x y z
N MET A 1 13.38 -21.25 14.84
CA MET A 1 12.08 -21.15 14.14
C MET A 1 11.73 -19.70 13.82
N MET A 2 11.78 -18.78 14.79
CA MET A 2 11.48 -17.34 14.61
C MET A 2 12.47 -16.58 13.71
N GLU A 3 13.71 -17.05 13.57
CA GLU A 3 14.74 -16.38 12.76
C GLU A 3 14.58 -16.66 11.25
N LEU A 4 14.30 -17.93 10.91
CA LEU A 4 13.97 -18.37 9.55
C LEU A 4 12.71 -17.69 8.99
N GLU A 5 11.70 -17.50 9.83
CA GLU A 5 10.47 -16.81 9.44
C GLU A 5 10.74 -15.32 9.15
N LYS A 6 11.55 -14.65 9.98
CA LYS A 6 11.94 -13.26 9.75
C LYS A 6 12.77 -13.09 8.48
N GLU A 7 13.72 -14.00 8.24
CA GLU A 7 14.54 -14.01 7.02
C GLU A 7 13.66 -14.21 5.77
N TYR A 8 12.72 -15.16 5.82
CA TYR A 8 11.77 -15.38 4.74
C TYR A 8 10.89 -14.15 4.45
N LEU A 9 10.39 -13.47 5.49
CA LEU A 9 9.57 -12.27 5.33
C LEU A 9 10.39 -11.10 4.74
N ALA A 10 11.64 -10.94 5.18
CA ALA A 10 12.54 -9.93 4.64
C ALA A 10 12.89 -10.19 3.16
N GLU A 11 13.21 -11.43 2.80
CA GLU A 11 13.43 -11.81 1.40
C GLU A 11 12.19 -11.55 0.53
N THR A 12 11.01 -11.85 1.08
CA THR A 12 9.74 -11.66 0.37
C THR A 12 9.47 -10.18 0.11
N ALA A 13 9.67 -9.32 1.11
CA ALA A 13 9.55 -7.87 0.96
C ALA A 13 10.56 -7.33 -0.07
N GLU A 14 11.80 -7.82 -0.05
CA GLU A 14 12.81 -7.39 -1.01
C GLU A 14 12.46 -7.80 -2.45
N ARG A 15 11.90 -9.00 -2.66
CA ARG A 15 11.38 -9.40 -3.98
C ARG A 15 10.28 -8.47 -4.47
N ILE A 16 9.34 -8.09 -3.59
CA ILE A 16 8.28 -7.13 -3.92
C ILE A 16 8.88 -5.77 -4.33
N ASN A 17 9.86 -5.27 -3.57
CA ASN A 17 10.55 -4.03 -3.89
C ASN A 17 11.29 -4.12 -5.24
N GLN A 18 11.99 -5.23 -5.48
CA GLN A 18 12.70 -5.47 -6.74
C GLN A 18 11.74 -5.47 -7.93
N TYR A 19 10.61 -6.18 -7.84
CA TYR A 19 9.60 -6.16 -8.90
C TYR A 19 9.01 -4.76 -9.12
N SER A 20 8.72 -4.03 -8.05
CA SER A 20 8.24 -2.65 -8.14
C SER A 20 9.24 -1.77 -8.90
N ARG A 21 10.53 -1.83 -8.54
CA ARG A 21 11.60 -1.08 -9.21
C ARG A 21 11.75 -1.45 -10.69
N VAL A 22 11.83 -2.75 -10.99
CA VAL A 22 12.01 -3.24 -12.36
C VAL A 22 10.83 -2.84 -13.24
N ASN A 23 9.61 -2.98 -12.74
CA ASN A 23 8.41 -2.62 -13.49
C ASN A 23 8.27 -1.10 -13.63
N ALA A 24 8.55 -0.31 -12.59
CA ALA A 24 8.57 1.15 -12.69
C ALA A 24 9.56 1.64 -13.75
N PHE A 25 10.75 1.03 -13.86
CA PHE A 25 11.74 1.39 -14.88
C PHE A 25 11.33 1.04 -16.32
N ARG A 26 10.48 0.01 -16.48
CA ARG A 26 9.97 -0.43 -17.79
C ARG A 26 8.83 0.45 -18.33
N TRP A 27 8.25 1.30 -17.49
CA TRP A 27 7.15 2.17 -17.89
C TRP A 27 7.70 3.35 -18.69
N SER A 28 7.00 3.73 -19.76
CA SER A 28 7.33 4.96 -20.48
C SER A 28 7.13 6.17 -19.56
N GLU A 29 7.83 7.25 -19.86
CA GLU A 29 7.63 8.54 -19.17
C GLU A 29 6.14 8.95 -19.19
N GLU A 30 5.45 8.71 -20.31
CA GLU A 30 3.99 8.92 -20.44
C GLU A 30 3.16 8.01 -19.51
N ALA A 31 3.56 6.76 -19.30
CA ALA A 31 2.87 5.85 -18.39
C ALA A 31 3.10 6.25 -16.91
N LEU A 32 4.31 6.69 -16.58
CA LEU A 32 4.62 7.28 -15.27
C LEU A 32 3.83 8.57 -15.06
N LEU A 33 3.79 9.45 -16.06
CA LEU A 33 2.97 10.65 -16.05
C LEU A 33 1.50 10.29 -15.87
N ASN A 34 0.92 9.30 -16.56
CA ASN A 34 -0.48 8.92 -16.35
C ASN A 34 -0.78 8.41 -14.92
N VAL A 35 0.17 7.75 -14.27
CA VAL A 35 0.06 7.35 -12.84
C VAL A 35 0.08 8.57 -11.92
N LEU A 36 0.89 9.56 -12.25
CA LEU A 36 1.14 10.76 -11.43
C LEU A 36 0.22 11.95 -11.74
N ASP A 37 -0.29 12.03 -12.97
CA ASP A 37 -1.05 13.14 -13.57
C ASP A 37 -2.56 12.93 -13.47
N THR A 38 -2.97 11.87 -12.79
CA THR A 38 -4.35 11.75 -12.36
C THR A 38 -4.40 12.07 -10.88
N LYS A 39 -5.30 12.99 -10.49
CA LYS A 39 -5.71 13.32 -9.11
C LYS A 39 -6.23 12.11 -8.30
N ILE A 40 -5.91 10.89 -8.73
CA ILE A 40 -6.38 9.60 -8.27
C ILE A 40 -5.40 9.03 -7.24
N ARG A 41 -4.08 9.20 -7.41
CA ARG A 41 -3.08 8.58 -6.54
C ARG A 41 -2.23 9.60 -5.78
N THR A 42 -2.26 9.52 -4.45
CA THR A 42 -1.35 10.30 -3.60
C THR A 42 -0.20 9.41 -3.13
N PRO A 43 1.07 9.75 -3.44
CA PRO A 43 2.21 8.91 -3.07
C PRO A 43 2.44 8.91 -1.56
N ILE A 44 2.71 7.72 -1.01
CA ILE A 44 2.92 7.54 0.43
C ILE A 44 4.35 7.92 0.82
N GLY A 45 5.37 7.37 0.16
CA GLY A 45 6.78 7.58 0.50
C GLY A 45 7.44 8.85 -0.04
N TRP A 46 6.71 9.72 -0.76
CA TRP A 46 7.29 10.90 -1.43
C TRP A 46 7.25 12.15 -0.53
N SER A 47 7.60 13.32 -1.08
CA SER A 47 7.54 14.60 -0.36
C SER A 47 6.20 14.80 0.30
N LYS A 48 6.22 15.06 1.62
CA LYS A 48 5.03 15.32 2.45
C LYS A 48 4.20 16.53 1.99
N GLN A 49 4.76 17.38 1.13
CA GLN A 49 4.03 18.49 0.50
C GLN A 49 2.92 17.99 -0.44
N LEU A 50 3.03 16.75 -0.94
CA LEU A 50 2.04 16.11 -1.79
C LEU A 50 0.87 15.51 -1.01
N TRP A 51 0.98 15.41 0.33
CA TRP A 51 -0.07 14.83 1.16
C TRP A 51 -1.24 15.79 1.38
N PRO A 52 -2.44 15.28 1.72
CA PRO A 52 -3.59 16.13 2.03
C PRO A 52 -3.30 17.08 3.20
N LYS A 53 -3.91 18.27 3.20
CA LYS A 53 -3.70 19.29 4.24
C LYS A 53 -4.37 18.96 5.58
N SER A 54 -5.37 18.07 5.59
CA SER A 54 -6.08 17.65 6.81
C SER A 54 -5.14 16.96 7.80
N ASN A 55 -5.15 17.38 9.06
CA ASN A 55 -4.32 16.78 10.12
C ASN A 55 -4.56 15.28 10.27
N LEU A 56 -5.83 14.85 10.25
CA LEU A 56 -6.17 13.43 10.36
C LEU A 56 -5.63 12.64 9.17
N SER A 57 -5.80 13.16 7.95
CA SER A 57 -5.27 12.51 6.76
C SER A 57 -3.75 12.41 6.82
N ARG A 58 -3.04 13.47 7.23
CA ARG A 58 -1.57 13.44 7.38
C ARG A 58 -1.12 12.38 8.39
N LEU A 59 -1.79 12.25 9.52
CA LEU A 59 -1.49 11.20 10.50
C LEU A 59 -1.62 9.80 9.91
N ARG A 60 -2.61 9.58 9.04
CA ARG A 60 -2.79 8.29 8.36
C ARG A 60 -1.74 8.03 7.29
N PHE A 61 -1.31 9.05 6.55
CA PHE A 61 -0.15 8.92 5.64
C PHE A 61 1.14 8.58 6.40
N TYR A 62 1.35 9.19 7.58
CA TYR A 62 2.47 8.83 8.45
C TYR A 62 2.40 7.37 8.90
N GLU A 63 1.22 6.91 9.31
CA GLU A 63 1.01 5.53 9.73
C GLU A 63 1.25 4.54 8.57
N LEU A 64 0.71 4.83 7.39
CA LEU A 64 0.93 4.02 6.19
C LEU A 64 2.42 3.92 5.82
N ASP A 65 3.14 5.04 5.79
CA ASP A 65 4.58 5.06 5.50
C ASP A 65 5.38 4.27 6.54
N SER A 66 5.01 4.39 7.82
CA SER A 66 5.59 3.65 8.94
C SER A 66 5.37 2.14 8.80
N GLU A 67 4.14 1.70 8.55
CA GLU A 67 3.80 0.28 8.43
C GLU A 67 4.42 -0.37 7.19
N LEU A 68 4.48 0.33 6.05
CA LEU A 68 5.21 -0.13 4.86
C LEU A 68 6.68 -0.37 5.18
N LYS A 69 7.35 0.60 5.81
CA LYS A 69 8.76 0.48 6.19
C LYS A 69 9.02 -0.64 7.20
N LYS A 70 8.15 -0.81 8.20
CA LYS A 70 8.24 -1.93 9.15
C LYS A 70 8.07 -3.29 8.47
N ALA A 71 7.22 -3.36 7.44
CA ALA A 71 7.04 -4.54 6.61
C ALA A 71 8.19 -4.76 5.60
N GLY A 72 9.21 -3.89 5.58
CA GLY A 72 10.31 -3.95 4.62
C GLY A 72 9.94 -3.49 3.20
N LEU A 73 8.79 -2.87 3.02
CA LEU A 73 8.29 -2.41 1.72
C LEU A 73 8.72 -0.96 1.47
N ASP A 74 9.24 -0.69 0.28
CA ASP A 74 9.63 0.65 -0.14
C ASP A 74 8.38 1.48 -0.45
N SER A 75 8.04 2.40 0.46
CA SER A 75 6.83 3.21 0.39
C SER A 75 6.76 4.17 -0.80
N SER A 76 7.86 4.36 -1.54
CA SER A 76 7.88 5.20 -2.75
C SER A 76 7.10 4.59 -3.92
N PHE A 77 6.83 3.28 -3.90
CA PHE A 77 6.03 2.56 -4.90
C PHE A 77 4.56 2.38 -4.51
N TRP A 78 4.16 2.89 -3.35
CA TRP A 78 2.81 2.72 -2.82
C TRP A 78 2.05 4.05 -2.79
N PHE A 79 0.78 3.98 -3.12
CA PHE A 79 -0.09 5.14 -3.28
C PHE A 79 -1.41 4.92 -2.56
N VAL A 80 -2.01 5.99 -2.07
CA VAL A 80 -3.44 6.01 -1.74
C VAL A 80 -4.19 6.33 -3.03
N SER A 81 -4.93 5.36 -3.56
CA SER A 81 -5.66 5.46 -4.83
C SER A 81 -7.14 5.83 -4.68
N ASN A 82 -7.72 5.57 -3.50
CA ASN A 82 -9.08 6.00 -3.18
C ASN A 82 -9.31 6.11 -1.67
N GLN A 83 -10.09 7.09 -1.23
CA GLN A 83 -10.62 7.15 0.13
C GLN A 83 -12.09 6.71 0.07
N ILE A 84 -12.32 5.40 0.22
CA ILE A 84 -13.65 4.77 0.05
C ILE A 84 -14.67 5.42 1.01
N ASN A 85 -14.24 5.63 2.25
CA ASN A 85 -14.98 6.39 3.25
C ASN A 85 -14.00 7.01 4.27
N GLN A 86 -14.55 7.51 5.39
CA GLN A 86 -13.77 8.16 6.43
C GLN A 86 -12.79 7.23 7.14
N GLU A 87 -12.95 5.91 7.13
CA GLU A 87 -12.09 4.96 7.84
C GLU A 87 -11.41 3.94 6.90
N GLU A 88 -11.83 3.84 5.65
CA GLU A 88 -11.34 2.81 4.72
C GLU A 88 -10.71 3.45 3.49
N TRP A 89 -9.41 3.22 3.30
CA TRP A 89 -8.66 3.74 2.18
C TRP A 89 -8.12 2.60 1.33
N LEU A 90 -8.24 2.71 0.01
CA LEU A 90 -7.58 1.84 -0.93
C LEU A 90 -6.14 2.32 -1.12
N ILE A 91 -5.19 1.45 -0.84
CA ILE A 91 -3.80 1.63 -1.23
C ILE A 91 -3.46 0.65 -2.34
N ASP A 92 -2.61 1.09 -3.27
CA ASP A 92 -2.14 0.25 -4.35
C ASP A 92 -0.66 0.44 -4.66
N ASN A 93 -0.09 -0.60 -5.24
CA ASN A 93 1.18 -0.54 -5.95
C ASN A 93 0.90 -0.90 -7.42
N PRO A 94 0.79 0.11 -8.30
CA PRO A 94 0.41 -0.11 -9.70
C PRO A 94 1.48 -0.87 -10.49
N PHE A 95 2.72 -0.93 -10.00
CA PHE A 95 3.83 -1.58 -10.70
C PHE A 95 3.81 -3.11 -10.56
N ILE A 96 3.10 -3.63 -9.57
CA ILE A 96 2.94 -5.08 -9.32
C ILE A 96 1.46 -5.49 -9.23
N THR A 97 0.55 -4.58 -9.61
CA THR A 97 -0.90 -4.79 -9.60
C THR A 97 -1.39 -5.34 -8.26
N LYS A 98 -1.02 -4.67 -7.16
CA LYS A 98 -1.47 -5.03 -5.81
C LYS A 98 -2.37 -3.95 -5.25
N GLN A 99 -3.50 -4.36 -4.67
CA GLN A 99 -4.47 -3.47 -4.04
C GLN A 99 -4.91 -4.02 -2.69
N ILE A 100 -4.99 -3.13 -1.70
CA ILE A 100 -5.35 -3.46 -0.32
C ILE A 100 -6.23 -2.34 0.22
N ILE A 101 -7.28 -2.70 0.94
CA ILE A 101 -8.02 -1.72 1.73
C ILE A 101 -7.42 -1.68 3.12
N VAL A 102 -7.05 -0.48 3.57
CA VAL A 102 -6.57 -0.20 4.91
C VAL A 102 -7.71 0.41 5.70
N THR A 103 -7.99 -0.19 6.86
CA THR A 103 -9.00 0.31 7.80
C THR A 103 -8.29 1.06 8.92
N PHE A 104 -8.81 2.23 9.30
CA PHE A 104 -8.28 3.06 10.37
C PHE A 104 -9.21 3.03 11.59
N GLU A 105 -8.63 3.26 12.76
CA GLU A 105 -9.40 3.58 13.95
C GLU A 105 -10.18 4.89 13.75
N LYS A 106 -11.46 4.92 14.17
CA LYS A 106 -12.35 6.07 14.01
C LYS A 106 -11.74 7.31 14.65
N ASN A 107 -11.69 8.41 13.91
CA ASN A 107 -11.08 9.69 14.32
C ASN A 107 -9.60 9.61 14.73
N HIS A 108 -8.89 8.52 14.41
CA HIS A 108 -7.48 8.34 14.73
C HIS A 108 -6.66 8.10 13.46
N GLY A 109 -5.34 8.30 13.57
CA GLY A 109 -4.38 8.02 12.49
C GLY A 109 -3.95 6.55 12.38
N LYS A 110 -4.38 5.69 13.31
CA LYS A 110 -3.84 4.33 13.47
C LYS A 110 -4.55 3.34 12.58
N ILE A 111 -3.78 2.41 12.03
CA ILE A 111 -4.33 1.30 11.24
C ILE A 111 -4.92 0.27 12.19
N LYS A 112 -6.15 -0.14 11.90
CA LYS A 112 -6.89 -1.17 12.63
C LYS A 112 -6.68 -2.55 12.02
N ALA A 113 -6.66 -2.64 10.69
CA ALA A 113 -6.49 -3.87 9.93
C ALA A 113 -6.35 -3.62 8.42
N TYR A 114 -5.96 -4.66 7.71
CA TYR A 114 -5.87 -4.74 6.25
C TYR A 114 -6.91 -5.72 5.72
N LEU A 115 -7.56 -5.34 4.62
CA LEU A 115 -8.53 -6.17 3.92
C LEU A 115 -8.02 -6.52 2.52
N TYR A 116 -8.11 -7.79 2.15
CA TYR A 116 -7.58 -8.33 0.88
C TYR A 116 -8.43 -9.48 0.32
N GLY A 117 -8.34 -9.71 -0.99
CA GLY A 117 -8.78 -10.95 -1.65
C GLY A 117 -10.27 -11.04 -2.03
N ILE A 118 -10.71 -11.98 -2.89
CA ILE A 118 -10.06 -12.74 -3.99
C ILE A 118 -11.15 -12.89 -5.10
N GLU A 119 -10.77 -12.78 -6.37
CA GLU A 119 -11.63 -12.95 -7.55
C GLU A 119 -12.24 -14.36 -7.68
N ASN A 120 -13.57 -14.42 -7.56
CA ASN A 120 -14.51 -15.21 -8.39
C ASN A 120 -15.94 -14.88 -7.90
N HIS A 121 -16.46 -13.79 -8.48
CA HIS A 121 -17.87 -13.35 -8.47
C HIS A 121 -18.58 -13.01 -7.15
N GLU A 122 -17.96 -13.14 -5.98
CA GLU A 122 -18.41 -12.46 -4.75
C GLU A 122 -17.19 -11.84 -4.05
N LYS A 123 -17.15 -10.51 -3.89
CA LYS A 123 -16.05 -9.78 -3.21
C LYS A 123 -16.04 -10.12 -1.71
N ILE A 124 -15.52 -11.29 -1.34
CA ILE A 124 -15.27 -11.63 0.06
C ILE A 124 -13.90 -11.07 0.45
N LEU A 125 -13.92 -9.87 1.02
CA LEU A 125 -12.73 -9.29 1.64
C LEU A 125 -12.36 -10.08 2.90
N LYS A 126 -11.14 -10.63 2.93
CA LYS A 126 -10.53 -11.23 4.13
C LYS A 126 -9.81 -10.15 4.92
N LYS A 127 -9.76 -10.32 6.25
CA LYS A 127 -9.10 -9.41 7.18
C LYS A 127 -7.81 -10.02 7.72
N THR A 128 -6.74 -9.25 7.77
CA THR A 128 -5.51 -9.55 8.53
C THR A 128 -5.00 -8.30 9.23
N ASP A 129 -4.17 -8.48 10.25
CA ASP A 129 -3.45 -7.41 10.92
C ASP A 129 -2.01 -7.25 10.37
N SER A 130 -1.62 -8.09 9.40
CA SER A 130 -0.30 -8.05 8.73
C SER A 130 -0.38 -7.42 7.33
N LEU A 131 0.30 -6.28 7.13
CA LEU A 131 0.38 -5.64 5.82
C LEU A 131 1.00 -6.57 4.78
N LEU A 132 2.12 -7.21 5.11
CA LEU A 132 2.84 -8.07 4.16
C LEU A 132 2.00 -9.29 3.76
N GLU A 133 1.23 -9.86 4.69
CA GLU A 133 0.29 -10.93 4.38
C GLU A 133 -0.80 -10.44 3.40
N ALA A 134 -1.40 -9.28 3.66
CA ALA A 134 -2.40 -8.68 2.77
C ALA A 134 -1.86 -8.40 1.36
N VAL A 135 -0.60 -7.97 1.25
CA VAL A 135 0.08 -7.78 -0.06
C VAL A 135 0.27 -9.11 -0.77
N LEU A 136 0.73 -10.15 -0.07
CA LEU A 136 1.01 -11.44 -0.68
C LEU A 136 -0.27 -12.11 -1.18
N LEU A 137 -1.33 -12.05 -0.38
CA LEU A 137 -2.57 -12.75 -0.63
C LEU A 137 -3.61 -11.95 -1.41
N SER A 138 -3.40 -10.64 -1.64
CA SER A 138 -4.23 -9.89 -2.58
C SER A 138 -4.02 -10.40 -4.01
N GLN A 139 -5.12 -10.63 -4.73
CA GLN A 139 -5.06 -10.92 -6.16
C GLN A 139 -4.85 -9.61 -6.94
N PRO A 140 -4.32 -9.68 -8.17
CA PRO A 140 -4.40 -8.59 -9.14
C PRO A 140 -5.82 -8.11 -9.41
#